data_AF-E3MTD9-F1
#
_entry.id   AF-E3MTD9-F1
#
_cell.length_a   1.000
_cell.length_b   1.000
_cell.length_c   1.000
_cell.angle_alpha   90.00
_cell.angle_beta   90.00
_cell.angle_gamma   90.00
#
_symmetry.space_group_name_H-M   'P 1'
#
loop_
_entity.id
_entity.type
_entity.pdbx_description
1 polymer ?
#
loop_
_entity_poly.entity_id
_entity_poly.type
_entity_poly.pdbx_seq_one_letter_code
_entity_poly.pdbx_strand_id
1 'polypeptide(L)'
;MLTFSKLLLIVLAIQSMFFAQAQLYTEFTTVTVAKQSDMYKRLQFFESTTKVMYEFDGADPSADYTSVTWFDDCYREFKKVPTNIYVVFWIVENTVYCEAVAPSIKKVTPRFPVANLMRVELPGNRCA
;
A
#
# COMPACT_ATOMS: atom_id res chain seq x y z
N MET A 1 7.43 46.80 24.03
CA MET A 1 8.15 45.54 23.73
C MET A 1 7.16 44.38 23.65
N LEU A 2 6.32 44.31 22.61
CA LEU A 2 5.19 43.34 22.58
C LEU A 2 4.85 42.85 21.15
N THR A 3 5.82 42.93 20.24
CA THR A 3 5.64 42.51 18.83
C THR A 3 6.49 41.28 18.46
N PHE A 4 7.52 40.93 19.25
CA PHE A 4 8.39 39.78 18.97
C PHE A 4 7.79 38.43 19.38
N SER A 5 6.99 38.35 20.46
CA SER A 5 6.43 37.07 20.93
C SER A 5 5.36 36.47 20.01
N LYS A 6 4.68 37.29 19.20
CA LYS A 6 3.64 36.80 18.27
C LYS A 6 4.22 36.24 16.98
N LEU A 7 5.37 36.75 16.51
CA LEU A 7 6.03 36.21 15.32
C LEU A 7 6.65 34.83 15.59
N LEU A 8 7.19 34.59 16.79
CA LEU A 8 7.84 33.33 17.15
C LEU A 8 6.86 32.14 17.17
N LEU A 9 5.62 32.35 17.60
CA LEU A 9 4.57 31.33 17.63
C LEU A 9 4.09 30.93 16.21
N ILE A 10 4.09 31.87 15.27
CA ILE A 10 3.73 31.58 13.88
C ILE A 10 4.84 30.76 13.20
N VAL A 11 6.11 31.03 13.51
CA VAL A 11 7.25 30.25 12.98
C VAL A 11 7.26 28.81 13.54
N LEU A 12 6.91 28.60 14.81
CA LEU A 12 6.79 27.24 15.39
C LEU A 12 5.58 26.45 14.85
N ALA A 13 4.48 27.10 14.47
CA ALA A 13 3.32 26.44 13.87
C ALA A 13 3.50 26.09 12.38
N ILE A 14 4.47 26.71 11.70
CA ILE A 14 4.82 26.39 10.30
C ILE A 14 5.86 25.25 10.25
N GLN A 15 6.74 25.14 11.26
CA GLN A 15 7.72 24.04 11.33
C GLN A 15 7.09 22.66 11.62
N SER A 16 5.87 22.62 12.17
CA SER A 16 5.17 21.35 12.43
C SER A 16 4.51 20.73 11.18
N MET A 17 4.53 21.39 10.02
CA MET A 17 4.02 20.81 8.77
C MET A 17 5.08 20.07 7.94
N PHE A 18 6.34 20.06 8.39
CA PHE A 18 7.42 19.26 7.79
C PHE A 18 7.71 17.99 8.61
N PHE A 19 6.70 17.39 9.24
CA PHE A 19 6.80 15.96 9.50
C PHE A 19 6.84 15.29 8.14
N ALA A 20 8.04 14.89 7.71
CA ALA A 20 8.21 13.91 6.65
C ALA A 20 7.26 12.77 6.98
N GLN A 21 6.14 12.67 6.26
CA GLN A 21 5.18 11.61 6.43
C GLN A 21 5.97 10.31 6.33
N ALA A 22 5.92 9.48 7.37
CA ALA A 22 6.62 8.21 7.37
C ALA A 22 6.23 7.48 6.09
N GLN A 23 7.23 7.15 5.27
CA GLN A 23 7.01 6.47 4.00
C GLN A 23 6.44 5.09 4.31
N LEU A 24 5.14 4.91 4.13
CA LEU A 24 4.43 3.69 4.53
C LEU A 24 5.06 2.46 3.87
N TYR A 25 5.54 2.62 2.63
CA TYR A 25 6.35 1.65 1.90
C TYR A 25 7.47 0.97 2.70
N THR A 26 8.14 1.70 3.60
CA THR A 26 9.26 1.16 4.40
C THR A 26 8.81 0.15 5.47
N GLU A 27 7.53 0.18 5.85
CA GLU A 27 6.91 -0.71 6.84
C GLU A 27 6.38 -2.02 6.23
N PHE A 28 6.52 -2.19 4.91
CA PHE A 28 6.08 -3.38 4.19
C PHE A 28 7.21 -4.00 3.40
N THR A 29 7.25 -5.33 3.40
CA THR A 29 8.23 -6.12 2.65
C THR A 29 7.55 -7.10 1.71
N THR A 30 8.18 -7.36 0.56
CA THR A 30 7.68 -8.30 -0.43
C THR A 30 7.78 -9.73 0.09
N VAL A 31 6.71 -10.51 -0.06
CA VAL A 31 6.72 -11.94 0.22
C VAL A 31 7.60 -12.63 -0.81
N THR A 32 8.76 -13.13 -0.39
CA THR A 32 9.62 -13.94 -1.26
C THR A 32 9.01 -15.33 -1.43
N VAL A 33 8.66 -15.70 -2.66
CA VAL A 33 8.19 -17.05 -3.02
C VAL A 33 9.01 -17.59 -4.18
N ALA A 34 9.24 -18.91 -4.20
CA ALA A 34 9.96 -19.56 -5.28
C ALA A 34 9.19 -19.52 -6.61
N LYS A 35 7.84 -19.59 -6.55
CA LYS A 35 6.95 -19.54 -7.70
C LYS A 35 5.73 -18.68 -7.41
N GLN A 36 5.36 -17.83 -8.36
CA GLN A 36 4.15 -17.00 -8.31
C GLN A 36 2.88 -17.85 -8.07
N SER A 37 2.81 -19.06 -8.65
CA SER A 37 1.71 -20.00 -8.47
C SER A 37 1.51 -20.44 -7.02
N ASP A 38 2.57 -20.50 -6.22
CA ASP A 38 2.49 -20.95 -4.83
C ASP A 38 1.89 -19.85 -3.95
N MET A 39 2.27 -18.60 -4.22
CA MET A 39 1.62 -17.44 -3.59
C MET A 39 0.15 -17.36 -4.01
N TYR A 40 -0.15 -17.56 -5.29
CA TYR A 40 -1.52 -17.53 -5.79
C TYR A 40 -2.42 -18.61 -5.13
N LYS A 41 -1.90 -19.83 -4.96
CA LYS A 41 -2.60 -20.88 -4.20
C LYS A 41 -2.81 -20.50 -2.73
N ARG A 42 -1.84 -19.84 -2.10
CA ARG A 42 -1.97 -19.33 -0.74
C ARG A 42 -3.05 -18.25 -0.64
N LEU A 43 -3.15 -17.36 -1.62
CA LEU A 43 -4.18 -16.31 -1.68
C LEU A 43 -5.61 -16.87 -1.74
N GLN A 44 -5.82 -18.14 -2.10
CA GLN A 44 -7.15 -18.77 -2.04
C GLN A 44 -7.71 -18.86 -0.62
N PHE A 45 -6.91 -18.63 0.42
CA PHE A 45 -7.34 -18.64 1.82
C PHE A 45 -7.49 -17.22 2.38
N PHE A 46 -7.49 -16.19 1.54
CA PHE A 46 -7.61 -14.80 1.94
C PHE A 46 -8.66 -14.08 1.12
N GLU A 47 -9.57 -13.36 1.77
CA GLU A 47 -10.60 -12.56 1.11
C GLU A 47 -10.26 -11.08 1.15
N SER A 48 -10.67 -10.36 0.11
CA SER A 48 -10.47 -8.92 0.01
C SER A 48 -11.29 -8.18 1.06
N THR A 49 -10.64 -7.33 1.84
CA THR A 49 -11.32 -6.37 2.73
C THR A 49 -11.53 -5.02 2.05
N THR A 50 -10.85 -4.78 0.93
CA THR A 50 -10.94 -3.56 0.15
C THR A 50 -12.29 -3.48 -0.57
N LYS A 51 -13.12 -2.50 -0.20
CA LYS A 51 -14.46 -2.33 -0.78
C LYS A 51 -14.43 -1.78 -2.20
N VAL A 52 -13.50 -0.87 -2.47
CA VAL A 52 -13.27 -0.25 -3.79
C VAL A 52 -11.80 -0.40 -4.10
N MET A 53 -11.49 -1.01 -5.23
CA MET A 53 -10.11 -1.25 -5.63
C MET A 53 -9.42 0.07 -5.92
N TYR A 54 -8.19 0.22 -5.44
CA TYR A 54 -7.34 1.30 -5.86
C TYR A 54 -6.69 0.92 -7.18
N GLU A 55 -6.76 1.81 -8.15
CA GLU A 55 -6.28 1.63 -9.51
C GLU A 55 -5.25 2.73 -9.80
N PHE A 56 -4.14 2.34 -10.41
CA PHE A 56 -3.06 3.23 -10.80
C PHE A 56 -2.78 2.95 -12.28
N ASP A 57 -3.27 3.83 -13.15
CA ASP A 57 -3.06 3.69 -14.59
C ASP A 57 -1.65 4.12 -14.98
N GLY A 58 -0.80 3.21 -15.43
CA GLY A 58 0.56 3.52 -15.85
C GLY A 58 0.67 4.55 -16.99
N ALA A 59 -0.44 4.92 -17.63
CA ALA A 59 -0.49 6.00 -18.61
C ALA A 59 -0.88 7.37 -18.01
N ASP A 60 -1.20 7.44 -16.72
CA ASP A 60 -1.54 8.70 -16.03
C ASP A 60 -0.31 9.62 -15.99
N PRO A 61 -0.32 10.74 -16.74
CA PRO A 61 0.82 11.64 -16.80
C PRO A 61 0.97 12.50 -15.53
N SER A 62 -0.02 12.48 -14.64
CA SER A 62 0.00 13.23 -13.38
C SER A 62 0.62 12.45 -12.21
N ALA A 63 0.81 11.14 -12.37
CA ALA A 63 1.34 10.26 -11.34
C ALA A 63 2.86 10.15 -11.42
N ASP A 64 3.53 10.32 -10.27
CA ASP A 64 4.96 10.05 -10.15
C ASP A 64 5.21 8.59 -9.78
N TYR A 65 5.25 7.73 -10.80
CA TYR A 65 5.56 6.31 -10.65
C TYR A 65 7.01 6.03 -10.25
N THR A 66 7.88 7.05 -10.23
CA THR A 66 9.27 6.91 -9.76
C THR A 66 9.38 7.06 -8.25
N SER A 67 8.39 7.67 -7.60
CA SER A 67 8.31 7.78 -6.15
C SER A 67 8.03 6.42 -5.50
N VAL A 68 8.44 6.22 -4.25
CA VAL A 68 8.03 5.05 -3.45
C VAL A 68 6.63 5.23 -2.83
N THR A 69 6.03 6.41 -2.95
CA THR A 69 4.76 6.76 -2.31
C THR A 69 3.53 6.62 -3.20
N TRP A 70 3.69 6.32 -4.50
CA TRP A 70 2.56 6.30 -5.45
C TRP A 70 1.46 5.30 -5.09
N PHE A 71 1.76 4.32 -4.23
CA PHE A 71 0.85 3.27 -3.78
C PHE A 71 0.61 3.29 -2.27
N ASP A 72 0.91 4.41 -1.60
CA ASP A 72 0.67 4.55 -0.16
C ASP A 72 -0.81 4.36 0.22
N ASP A 73 -1.74 4.63 -0.69
CA ASP A 73 -3.16 4.37 -0.47
C ASP A 73 -3.48 2.90 -0.23
N CYS A 74 -2.74 1.99 -0.87
CA CYS A 74 -2.86 0.55 -0.62
C CYS A 74 -2.51 0.20 0.83
N TYR A 75 -1.45 0.81 1.36
CA TYR A 75 -1.02 0.60 2.74
C TYR A 75 -1.95 1.26 3.75
N ARG A 76 -2.48 2.44 3.42
CA ARG A 76 -3.52 3.09 4.23
C ARG A 76 -4.77 2.21 4.32
N GLU A 77 -5.20 1.63 3.20
CA GLU A 77 -6.33 0.71 3.17
C GLU A 77 -6.06 -0.55 4.00
N PHE A 78 -4.88 -1.14 3.85
CA PHE A 78 -4.45 -2.27 4.67
C PHE A 78 -4.60 -1.99 6.17
N LYS A 79 -4.13 -0.83 6.63
CA LYS A 79 -4.14 -0.44 8.05
C LYS A 79 -5.55 -0.17 8.60
N LYS A 80 -6.59 -0.04 7.77
CA LYS A 80 -7.98 0.17 8.24
C LYS A 80 -8.61 -1.06 8.89
N VAL A 81 -8.14 -2.27 8.53
CA VAL A 81 -8.69 -3.52 9.05
C VAL A 81 -7.57 -4.31 9.75
N PRO A 82 -7.63 -4.48 11.10
CA PRO A 82 -6.55 -5.11 11.87
C PRO A 82 -6.25 -6.56 11.51
N THR A 83 -7.20 -7.27 10.90
CA THR A 83 -7.06 -8.68 10.50
C THR A 83 -6.41 -8.85 9.13
N ASN A 84 -6.06 -7.76 8.45
CA ASN A 84 -5.36 -7.84 7.18
C ASN A 84 -3.96 -8.43 7.36
N ILE A 85 -3.58 -9.29 6.42
CA ILE A 85 -2.29 -9.99 6.45
C ILE A 85 -1.42 -9.61 5.25
N TYR A 86 -2.04 -9.45 4.08
CA TYR A 86 -1.33 -9.07 2.87
C TYR A 86 -1.91 -7.82 2.20
N VAL A 87 -1.04 -7.09 1.53
CA VAL A 87 -1.39 -6.21 0.40
C VAL A 87 -1.05 -6.97 -0.87
N VAL A 88 -2.04 -7.16 -1.72
CA VAL A 88 -1.90 -7.87 -2.99
C VAL A 88 -1.92 -6.83 -4.11
N PHE A 89 -0.90 -6.86 -4.95
CA PHE A 89 -0.79 -6.02 -6.12
C PHE A 89 -0.97 -6.86 -7.38
N TRP A 90 -1.84 -6.38 -8.26
CA TRP A 90 -2.13 -6.97 -9.55
C TRP A 90 -1.74 -6.01 -10.66
N ILE A 91 -1.35 -6.54 -11.81
CA ILE A 91 -1.16 -5.76 -13.03
C ILE A 91 -2.02 -6.36 -14.14
N VAL A 92 -2.95 -5.56 -14.66
CA VAL A 92 -3.81 -5.93 -15.78
C VAL A 92 -3.60 -4.89 -16.86
N GLU A 93 -3.12 -5.34 -18.02
CA GLU A 93 -2.69 -4.46 -19.10
C GLU A 93 -1.66 -3.44 -18.61
N ASN A 94 -2.02 -2.16 -18.51
CA ASN A 94 -1.17 -1.08 -18.03
C ASN A 94 -1.62 -0.51 -16.68
N THR A 95 -2.58 -1.14 -16.01
CA THR A 95 -3.14 -0.64 -14.76
C THR A 95 -2.71 -1.55 -13.60
N VAL A 96 -2.12 -0.93 -12.57
CA VAL A 96 -1.84 -1.60 -11.31
C VAL A 96 -3.06 -1.47 -10.41
N TYR A 97 -3.47 -2.59 -9.85
CA TYR A 97 -4.52 -2.66 -8.85
C TYR A 97 -3.93 -3.11 -7.53
N CYS A 98 -4.51 -2.67 -6.42
CA CYS A 98 -4.17 -3.23 -5.12
C CYS A 98 -5.40 -3.49 -4.24
N GLU A 99 -5.27 -4.51 -3.41
CA GLU A 99 -6.25 -4.83 -2.37
C GLU A 99 -5.57 -5.35 -1.11
N ALA A 100 -6.14 -5.00 0.03
CA ALA A 100 -5.79 -5.61 1.30
C ALA A 100 -6.66 -6.86 1.52
N VAL A 101 -6.05 -7.92 2.04
CA VAL A 101 -6.72 -9.21 2.24
C VAL A 101 -6.54 -9.72 3.66
N ALA A 102 -7.59 -10.35 4.18
CA ALA A 102 -7.65 -10.97 5.50
C ALA A 102 -7.92 -12.49 5.37
N PRO A 103 -7.57 -13.31 6.38
CA PRO A 103 -7.84 -14.75 6.33
C PRO A 103 -9.32 -15.04 6.11
N SER A 104 -9.63 -15.96 5.20
CA SER A 104 -10.98 -16.44 4.95
C SER A 104 -11.13 -17.88 5.45
N ILE A 105 -12.28 -18.17 6.05
CA ILE A 105 -12.64 -19.53 6.52
C ILE A 105 -12.91 -20.50 5.37
N LYS A 106 -13.20 -19.97 4.18
CA LYS A 106 -13.50 -20.74 2.98
C LYS A 106 -12.44 -20.45 1.92
N LYS A 107 -12.28 -21.38 0.99
CA LYS A 107 -11.51 -21.09 -0.21
C LYS A 107 -12.26 -20.05 -1.04
N VAL A 108 -11.53 -19.03 -1.47
CA VAL A 108 -12.00 -18.00 -2.38
C VAL A 108 -11.16 -18.01 -3.65
N THR A 109 -11.77 -17.58 -4.75
CA THR A 109 -11.04 -17.34 -6.00
C THR A 109 -10.39 -15.96 -5.90
N PRO A 110 -9.04 -15.86 -6.03
CA PRO A 110 -8.39 -14.56 -6.10
C PRO A 110 -8.94 -13.75 -7.27
N ARG A 111 -8.96 -12.43 -7.13
CA ARG A 111 -9.74 -11.56 -8.03
C ARG A 111 -9.33 -11.64 -9.49
N PHE A 112 -8.03 -11.68 -9.75
CA PHE A 112 -7.48 -11.78 -11.10
C PHE A 112 -6.80 -13.14 -11.33
N PRO A 113 -6.60 -13.55 -12.59
CA PRO A 113 -5.79 -14.71 -12.92
C PRO A 113 -4.36 -14.63 -12.36
N VAL A 114 -3.72 -15.78 -12.17
CA VAL A 114 -2.34 -15.86 -11.64
C VAL A 114 -1.33 -15.04 -12.46
N ALA A 115 -1.53 -14.95 -13.77
CA ALA A 115 -0.65 -14.19 -14.67
C ALA A 115 -0.59 -12.69 -14.32
N ASN A 116 -1.63 -12.16 -13.67
CA ASN A 116 -1.72 -10.76 -13.27
C ASN A 116 -1.14 -10.50 -11.87
N LEU A 117 -0.71 -11.53 -11.12
CA LEU A 117 -0.20 -11.35 -9.77
C LEU A 117 1.18 -10.67 -9.79
N MET A 118 1.24 -9.35 -9.59
CA MET A 118 2.51 -8.63 -9.67
C MET A 118 3.38 -8.89 -8.44
N ARG A 119 2.85 -8.65 -7.25
CA ARG A 119 3.56 -8.87 -5.98
C ARG A 119 2.59 -8.98 -4.82
N VAL A 120 3.04 -9.58 -3.74
CA VAL A 120 2.34 -9.61 -2.45
C VAL A 120 3.27 -9.07 -1.40
N GLU A 121 2.76 -8.23 -0.53
CA GLU A 121 3.52 -7.62 0.55
C GLU A 121 2.85 -7.87 1.89
N LEU A 122 3.66 -7.89 2.95
CA LEU A 122 3.19 -8.00 4.34
C LEU A 122 3.89 -6.93 5.20
N PRO A 123 3.36 -6.60 6.39
CA PRO A 123 4.08 -5.79 7.36
C PRO A 123 5.45 -6.39 7.66
N GLY A 124 6.48 -5.55 7.62
CA GLY A 124 7.85 -5.94 7.84
C GLY A 124 8.80 -4.88 7.32
N ASN A 125 9.96 -4.76 7.98
CA ASN A 125 10.96 -3.78 7.57
C ASN A 125 11.46 -4.14 6.17
N ARG A 126 11.28 -3.22 5.23
CA ARG A 126 11.97 -3.31 3.95
C ARG A 126 13.46 -3.09 4.21
N CYS A 127 14.31 -3.98 3.73
CA CYS A 127 15.75 -3.76 3.81
C CYS A 127 16.07 -2.44 3.09
N ALA A 128 16.77 -1.53 3.78
CA ALA A 128 17.29 -0.29 3.23
C ALA A 128 18.43 -0.58 2.24
#